data_AF-L8WZN5-F1
#
_entry.id   AF-L8WZN5-F1
#
_cell.length_a   1.000
_cell.length_b   1.000
_cell.length_c   1.000
_cell.angle_alpha   90.00
_cell.angle_beta   90.00
_cell.angle_gamma   90.00
#
_symmetry.space_group_name_H-M   'P 1'
#
loop_
_entity.id
_entity.type
_entity.pdbx_description
1 polymer ?
#
loop_
_entity_poly.entity_id
_entity_poly.type
_entity_poly.pdbx_seq_one_letter_code
_entity_poly.pdbx_strand_id
1 'polypeptide(L)'
;MILFRLLCGLVPFVAFASASSGDRSPPFQQCLSNCVSRACTEANGTNGSPNLPLILRLTRWTCTDDCKYQCMHILTDIALHEQVRAQNQGLYSHSGTRVHQYYGKWPFWRFAGMQEPASVVFSLLNMAVHIAGMKKIAKEIPKHFHMRTLYLVWSGLAVNAWVWSSVFHTRDTPATEILDYFSAGLVILYSLFFTVVRLFHLRPVAATSRPSITYKLWAMSCGLMYLGHISYLTLLPRFDYTYNMAANLIVGLIHNALWLLYPWSSIRLFPGRDKHYRPSFSLQPALFVLLTTLATSLELFDFPPWYRTVDAHALWHLATVPIAPLWYDFLVKDALDQGWRPLKM
;
A
#
# COMPACT_ATOMS: atom_id res chain seq x y z
N MET A 1 -26.27 -18.86 -19.66
CA MET A 1 -26.86 -17.59 -20.16
C MET A 1 -27.19 -16.60 -19.02
N ILE A 2 -26.28 -16.41 -18.05
CA ILE A 2 -26.43 -15.41 -16.96
C ILE A 2 -25.04 -14.79 -16.70
N LEU A 3 -24.36 -14.31 -17.75
CA LEU A 3 -23.04 -13.69 -17.62
C LEU A 3 -22.82 -12.51 -18.58
N PHE A 4 -23.88 -11.84 -19.04
CA PHE A 4 -23.75 -10.77 -20.05
C PHE A 4 -24.65 -9.54 -19.82
N ARG A 5 -25.14 -9.29 -18.61
CA ARG A 5 -26.02 -8.13 -18.32
C ARG A 5 -25.65 -7.35 -17.06
N LEU A 6 -24.35 -7.08 -16.86
CA LEU A 6 -23.86 -6.09 -15.90
C LEU A 6 -22.81 -5.16 -16.55
N LEU A 7 -23.10 -4.70 -17.77
CA LEU A 7 -22.39 -3.61 -18.44
C LEU A 7 -23.39 -2.49 -18.69
N CYS A 8 -23.73 -1.77 -17.63
CA CYS A 8 -24.44 -0.49 -17.72
C CYS A 8 -23.81 0.48 -16.73
N GLY A 9 -23.20 1.53 -17.26
CA GLY A 9 -22.98 2.78 -16.53
C GLY A 9 -21.58 3.08 -16.02
N LEU A 10 -20.52 2.93 -16.82
CA LEU A 10 -19.29 3.70 -16.60
C LEU A 10 -19.39 5.02 -17.35
N VAL A 11 -20.15 5.96 -16.78
CA VAL A 11 -19.97 7.39 -17.10
C VAL A 11 -18.73 7.82 -16.33
N PRO A 12 -17.64 8.29 -16.99
CA PRO A 12 -16.54 8.89 -16.27
C PRO A 12 -17.06 10.22 -15.71
N PHE A 13 -17.32 10.25 -14.40
CA PHE A 13 -17.37 11.52 -13.69
C PHE A 13 -15.97 12.12 -13.81
N VAL A 14 -15.82 13.11 -14.69
CA VAL A 14 -14.64 13.97 -14.69
C VAL A 14 -14.71 14.79 -13.42
N ALA A 15 -14.18 14.24 -12.33
CA ALA A 15 -13.99 14.98 -11.10
C ALA A 15 -12.92 16.04 -11.37
N PHE A 16 -13.29 17.31 -11.26
CA PHE A 16 -12.30 18.39 -11.25
C PHE A 16 -11.39 18.19 -10.04
N ALA A 17 -10.13 17.81 -10.27
CA ALA A 17 -9.14 17.69 -9.22
C ALA A 17 -8.88 19.08 -8.63
N SER A 18 -9.35 19.31 -7.41
CA SER A 18 -9.07 20.54 -6.67
C SER A 18 -7.81 20.35 -5.84
N ALA A 19 -6.93 21.35 -5.82
CA ALA A 19 -5.82 21.38 -4.88
C ALA A 19 -6.33 21.35 -3.43
N SER A 20 -5.51 20.88 -2.50
CA SER A 20 -5.90 20.79 -1.10
C SER A 20 -6.33 22.16 -0.57
N SER A 21 -7.24 22.17 0.41
CA SER A 21 -7.79 23.43 0.93
C SER A 21 -6.71 24.36 1.51
N GLY A 22 -5.61 23.80 2.05
CA GLY A 22 -4.46 24.56 2.52
C GLY A 22 -3.71 25.26 1.40
N ASP A 23 -3.49 24.58 0.26
CA ASP A 23 -2.79 25.14 -0.92
C ASP A 23 -3.52 26.34 -1.52
N ARG A 24 -4.86 26.30 -1.43
CA ARG A 24 -5.74 27.37 -1.92
C ARG A 24 -5.94 28.50 -0.91
N SER A 25 -5.44 28.37 0.32
CA SER A 25 -5.65 29.38 1.34
C SER A 25 -4.76 30.62 1.10
N PRO A 26 -5.34 31.84 1.06
CA PRO A 26 -4.54 33.06 0.89
C PRO A 26 -3.43 33.24 1.94
N PRO A 27 -3.66 32.92 3.25
CA PRO A 27 -2.59 32.99 4.25
C PRO A 27 -1.39 32.09 3.92
N PHE A 28 -1.63 30.89 3.39
CA PHE A 28 -0.56 29.97 3.01
C PHE A 28 0.24 30.49 1.81
N GLN A 29 -0.46 30.95 0.77
CA GLN A 29 0.17 31.48 -0.44
C GLN A 29 1.03 32.72 -0.12
N GLN A 30 0.52 33.61 0.73
CA GLN A 30 1.26 34.79 1.18
C GLN A 30 2.48 34.40 2.02
N CYS A 31 2.34 33.48 2.98
CA CYS A 31 3.47 32.98 3.76
C CYS A 31 4.55 32.36 2.86
N LEU A 32 4.15 31.50 1.93
CA LEU A 32 5.06 30.80 1.03
C LEU A 32 5.81 31.77 0.13
N SER A 33 5.12 32.74 -0.49
CA SER A 33 5.73 33.76 -1.34
C SER A 33 6.76 34.61 -0.57
N ASN A 34 6.41 35.03 0.64
CA ASN A 34 7.32 35.78 1.52
C ASN A 34 8.52 34.96 1.98
N CYS A 35 8.34 33.68 2.32
CA CYS A 35 9.42 32.80 2.72
C CYS A 35 10.38 32.57 1.54
N VAL A 36 9.85 32.23 0.36
CA VAL A 36 10.69 31.94 -0.82
C VAL A 36 11.48 33.17 -1.25
N SER A 37 10.85 34.34 -1.32
CA SER A 37 11.53 35.59 -1.70
C SER A 37 12.68 35.96 -0.75
N ARG A 38 12.47 35.78 0.56
CA ARG A 38 13.47 36.15 1.58
C ARG A 38 14.56 35.10 1.78
N ALA A 39 14.18 33.83 1.84
CA ALA A 39 15.08 32.74 2.22
C ALA A 39 15.70 32.02 1.03
N CYS A 40 15.05 32.04 -0.14
CA CYS A 40 15.50 31.30 -1.32
C CYS A 40 16.04 32.18 -2.46
N THR A 41 15.81 33.50 -2.47
CA THR A 41 16.14 34.38 -3.61
C THR A 41 17.41 35.25 -3.40
N GLU A 42 18.02 35.30 -2.21
CA GLU A 42 19.24 36.07 -1.96
C GLU A 42 20.41 35.25 -1.36
N ALA A 43 21.30 34.81 -2.24
CA ALA A 43 22.74 34.73 -2.01
C ALA A 43 23.46 34.95 -3.36
N ASN A 44 23.94 36.17 -3.58
CA ASN A 44 24.73 36.64 -4.72
C ASN A 44 25.52 35.54 -5.46
N GLY A 45 25.16 35.29 -6.73
CA GLY A 45 26.10 34.92 -7.81
C GLY A 45 26.92 33.62 -7.70
N THR A 46 26.86 32.89 -6.59
CA THR A 46 27.54 31.60 -6.40
C THR A 46 26.67 30.66 -5.59
N ASN A 47 25.81 29.88 -6.26
CA ASN A 47 25.20 28.62 -5.78
C ASN A 47 24.89 28.53 -4.27
N GLY A 48 24.31 29.58 -3.68
CA GLY A 48 23.91 29.59 -2.29
C GLY A 48 22.57 28.90 -2.14
N SER A 49 22.57 27.56 -2.04
CA SER A 49 21.47 26.93 -1.31
C SER A 49 21.40 27.60 0.06
N PRO A 50 20.22 27.93 0.61
CA PRO A 50 20.15 28.22 2.04
C PRO A 50 20.83 27.07 2.77
N ASN A 51 21.51 27.37 3.87
CA ASN A 51 22.19 26.37 4.70
C ASN A 51 21.16 25.46 5.38
N LEU A 52 20.45 24.65 4.58
CA LEU A 52 19.61 23.58 5.06
C LEU A 52 20.48 22.63 5.87
N PRO A 53 19.99 22.18 7.04
CA PRO A 53 20.66 21.14 7.81
C PRO A 53 21.10 19.98 6.92
N LEU A 54 22.28 19.40 7.20
CA LEU A 54 22.85 18.33 6.37
C LEU A 54 21.84 17.20 6.10
N ILE A 55 21.06 16.83 7.11
CA ILE A 55 20.03 15.80 6.97
C ILE A 55 18.98 16.13 5.91
N LEU A 56 18.56 17.39 5.82
CA LEU A 56 17.58 17.82 4.82
C LEU A 56 18.18 17.79 3.41
N ARG A 57 19.48 18.12 3.29
CA ARG A 57 20.21 18.00 2.02
C ARG A 57 20.38 16.55 1.59
N LEU A 58 20.71 15.66 2.53
CA LEU A 58 20.83 14.21 2.28
C LEU A 58 19.51 13.60 1.81
N THR A 59 18.39 14.01 2.39
CA THR A 59 17.04 13.58 1.95
C THR A 59 16.46 14.47 0.84
N ARG A 60 17.29 15.29 0.18
CA ARG A 60 16.93 16.08 -1.02
C ARG A 60 15.74 17.03 -0.83
N TRP A 61 15.62 17.67 0.32
CA TRP A 61 14.71 18.81 0.49
C TRP A 61 15.29 20.06 -0.15
N THR A 62 14.45 20.82 -0.83
CA THR A 62 14.81 22.13 -1.40
C THR A 62 14.46 23.26 -0.43
N CYS A 63 14.98 24.46 -0.67
CA CYS A 63 14.56 25.65 0.08
C CYS A 63 13.04 25.85 0.03
N THR A 64 12.47 25.72 -1.17
CA THR A 64 11.04 25.90 -1.38
C THR A 64 10.24 24.86 -0.60
N ASP A 65 10.71 23.62 -0.51
CA ASP A 65 10.02 22.61 0.29
C ASP A 65 10.11 22.89 1.79
N ASP A 66 11.22 23.45 2.25
CA ASP A 66 11.36 23.89 3.64
C ASP A 66 10.43 25.07 3.95
N CYS A 67 10.29 26.03 3.04
CA CYS A 67 9.31 27.12 3.16
C CYS A 67 7.87 26.60 3.20
N LYS A 68 7.51 25.64 2.34
CA LYS A 68 6.18 25.00 2.37
C LYS A 68 5.93 24.36 3.73
N TYR A 69 6.92 23.61 4.24
CA TYR A 69 6.87 22.96 5.54
C TYR A 69 6.65 23.97 6.68
N GLN A 70 7.45 25.03 6.75
CA GLN A 70 7.34 26.05 7.78
C GLN A 70 5.97 26.74 7.76
N CYS A 71 5.53 27.20 6.58
CA CYS A 71 4.25 27.88 6.43
C CYS A 71 3.06 26.97 6.78
N MET A 72 3.11 25.71 6.37
CA MET A 72 2.12 24.71 6.75
C MET A 72 2.01 24.58 8.28
N HIS A 73 3.14 24.47 8.98
CA HIS A 73 3.15 24.32 10.44
C HIS A 73 2.71 25.57 11.18
N ILE A 74 3.14 26.76 10.74
CA ILE A 74 2.71 28.05 11.32
C ILE A 74 1.18 28.17 11.29
N LEU A 75 0.56 27.90 10.13
CA LEU A 75 -0.88 27.98 9.99
C LEU A 75 -1.60 26.88 10.77
N THR A 76 -1.01 25.69 10.87
CA THR A 76 -1.55 24.61 11.70
C THR A 76 -1.50 24.98 13.19
N ASP A 77 -0.42 25.60 13.67
CA ASP A 77 -0.31 26.08 15.06
C ASP A 77 -1.37 27.13 15.37
N ILE A 78 -1.58 28.10 14.46
CA ILE A 78 -2.64 29.12 14.59
C ILE A 78 -4.00 28.44 14.69
N ALA A 79 -4.33 27.53 13.77
CA ALA A 79 -5.61 26.82 13.76
C ALA A 79 -5.86 26.04 15.06
N LEU A 80 -4.87 25.29 15.55
CA LEU A 80 -4.99 24.56 16.81
C LEU A 80 -5.16 25.50 18.02
N HIS A 81 -4.42 26.61 18.08
CA HIS A 81 -4.57 27.60 19.15
C HIS A 81 -5.95 28.27 19.14
N GLU A 82 -6.53 28.49 17.97
CA GLU A 82 -7.88 29.04 17.84
C GLU A 82 -8.95 28.02 18.24
N GLN A 83 -8.79 26.74 17.89
CA GLN A 83 -9.67 25.66 18.33
C GLN A 83 -9.69 25.53 19.85
N VAL A 84 -8.53 25.52 20.50
CA VAL A 84 -8.42 25.46 21.96
C VAL A 84 -9.07 26.69 22.61
N ARG A 85 -8.85 27.90 22.05
CA ARG A 85 -9.48 29.14 22.54
C ARG A 85 -11.01 29.09 22.43
N ALA A 86 -11.54 28.66 21.28
CA ALA A 86 -12.99 28.53 21.08
C ALA A 86 -13.60 27.50 22.04
N GLN A 87 -12.94 26.35 22.20
CA GLN A 87 -13.37 25.30 23.13
C GLN A 87 -13.41 25.79 24.58
N ASN A 88 -12.38 26.52 25.04
CA ASN A 88 -12.33 27.09 26.39
C ASN A 88 -13.42 28.16 26.62
N GLN A 89 -13.91 28.80 25.56
CA GLN A 89 -14.99 29.79 25.60
C GLN A 89 -16.38 29.17 25.42
N GLY A 90 -16.49 27.84 25.29
CA GLY A 90 -17.75 27.17 25.00
C GLY A 90 -18.33 27.49 23.62
N LEU A 91 -17.53 28.05 22.72
CA LEU A 91 -17.93 28.41 21.36
C LEU A 91 -17.69 27.24 20.41
N TYR A 92 -18.61 27.05 19.46
CA TYR A 92 -18.42 26.09 18.39
C TYR A 92 -17.34 26.58 17.42
N SER A 93 -16.35 25.72 17.15
CA SER A 93 -15.28 25.98 16.19
C SER A 93 -15.86 26.25 14.80
N HIS A 94 -15.61 27.43 14.22
CA HIS A 94 -16.08 27.78 12.87
C HIS A 94 -15.22 27.11 11.78
N SER A 95 -15.77 26.92 10.57
CA SER A 95 -15.09 26.25 9.43
C SER A 95 -13.71 26.83 9.08
N GLY A 96 -13.42 28.09 9.45
CA GLY A 96 -12.14 28.76 9.24
C GLY A 96 -10.99 28.33 10.18
N THR A 97 -11.28 27.60 11.26
CA THR A 97 -10.28 27.19 12.27
C THR A 97 -9.87 25.72 12.13
N ARG A 98 -10.21 25.05 11.02
CA ARG A 98 -9.85 23.65 10.81
C ARG A 98 -8.39 23.49 10.40
N VAL A 99 -7.78 22.38 10.80
CA VAL A 99 -6.50 21.98 10.22
C VAL A 99 -6.73 21.63 8.75
N HIS A 100 -5.83 22.09 7.89
CA HIS A 100 -5.92 21.86 6.45
C HIS A 100 -4.90 20.81 6.00
N GLN A 101 -5.26 20.07 4.95
CA GLN A 101 -4.29 19.35 4.14
C GLN A 101 -3.59 20.32 3.18
N TYR A 102 -2.31 20.03 2.90
CA TYR A 102 -1.46 20.75 1.97
C TYR A 102 -0.81 19.72 1.03
N TYR A 103 -0.83 19.98 -0.27
CA TYR A 103 -0.29 19.08 -1.29
C TYR A 103 -0.76 17.61 -1.14
N GLY A 104 -2.04 17.41 -0.83
CA GLY A 104 -2.65 16.10 -0.65
C GLY A 104 -2.36 15.41 0.69
N LYS A 105 -1.66 16.07 1.63
CA LYS A 105 -1.21 15.45 2.88
C LYS A 105 -1.51 16.32 4.10
N TRP A 106 -1.60 15.66 5.25
CA TRP A 106 -1.69 16.35 6.54
C TRP A 106 -0.33 16.91 7.00
N PRO A 107 -0.31 17.88 7.94
CA PRO A 107 0.93 18.46 8.44
C PRO A 107 1.63 17.52 9.45
N PHE A 108 2.65 16.80 8.99
CA PHE A 108 3.48 15.93 9.83
C PHE A 108 4.76 16.61 10.33
N TRP A 109 5.16 16.35 11.58
CA TRP A 109 6.50 16.70 12.04
C TRP A 109 7.54 15.85 11.31
N ARG A 110 8.49 16.53 10.64
CA ARG A 110 9.63 15.86 10.04
C ARG A 110 10.59 15.38 11.13
N PHE A 111 11.10 14.17 10.98
CA PHE A 111 12.14 13.62 11.86
C PHE A 111 13.27 13.03 11.03
N ALA A 112 14.51 13.45 11.28
CA ALA A 112 15.69 13.04 10.52
C ALA A 112 15.51 13.13 8.98
N GLY A 113 14.79 14.17 8.52
CA GLY A 113 14.48 14.38 7.09
C GLY A 113 13.33 13.53 6.54
N MET A 114 12.77 12.60 7.30
CA MET A 114 11.58 11.83 6.92
C MET A 114 10.33 12.70 7.00
N GLN A 115 9.50 12.66 5.95
CA GLN A 115 8.23 13.38 5.88
C GLN A 115 7.17 12.79 6.82
N GLU A 116 7.04 11.46 6.86
CA GLU A 116 6.04 10.74 7.64
C GLU A 116 6.71 9.66 8.51
N PRO A 117 7.32 10.03 9.66
CA PRO A 117 8.19 9.13 10.42
C PRO A 117 7.51 7.83 10.90
N ALA A 118 6.24 7.90 11.30
CA ALA A 118 5.49 6.71 11.74
C ALA A 118 5.30 5.71 10.59
N SER A 119 4.83 6.19 9.44
CA SER A 119 4.67 5.38 8.23
C SER A 119 5.98 4.71 7.83
N VAL A 120 7.11 5.43 7.88
CA VAL A 120 8.44 4.84 7.62
C VAL A 120 8.76 3.70 8.58
N VAL A 121 8.62 3.92 9.89
CA VAL A 121 8.92 2.89 10.90
C VAL A 121 8.04 1.66 10.70
N PHE A 122 6.74 1.85 10.50
CA PHE A 122 5.81 0.75 10.32
C PHE A 122 6.00 0.01 8.99
N SER A 123 6.43 0.68 7.92
CA SER A 123 6.86 0.04 6.67
C SER A 123 8.12 -0.82 6.88
N LEU A 124 9.10 -0.33 7.63
CA LEU A 124 10.31 -1.11 7.97
C LEU A 124 9.99 -2.33 8.84
N LEU A 125 9.03 -2.23 9.76
CA LEU A 125 8.56 -3.38 10.55
C LEU A 125 7.88 -4.42 9.64
N ASN A 126 7.01 -4.00 8.72
CA ASN A 126 6.43 -4.91 7.74
C ASN A 126 7.51 -5.57 6.87
N MET A 127 8.49 -4.81 6.38
CA MET A 127 9.63 -5.34 5.65
C MET A 127 10.35 -6.44 6.45
N ALA A 128 10.62 -6.20 7.73
CA ALA A 128 11.27 -7.19 8.61
C ALA A 128 10.43 -8.47 8.75
N VAL A 129 9.11 -8.34 8.92
CA VAL A 129 8.18 -9.47 8.98
C VAL A 129 8.18 -10.26 7.67
N HIS A 130 8.15 -9.61 6.51
CA HIS A 130 8.22 -10.29 5.21
C HIS A 130 9.57 -10.98 4.97
N ILE A 131 10.69 -10.40 5.43
CA ILE A 131 12.00 -11.06 5.40
C ILE A 131 11.98 -12.31 6.29
N ALA A 132 11.43 -12.21 7.50
CA ALA A 132 11.31 -13.35 8.41
C ALA A 132 10.41 -14.46 7.82
N GLY A 133 9.27 -14.08 7.24
CA GLY A 133 8.37 -14.99 6.54
C GLY A 133 8.99 -15.66 5.32
N MET A 134 9.77 -14.91 4.53
CA MET A 134 10.53 -15.46 3.40
C MET A 134 11.54 -16.51 3.86
N LYS A 135 12.28 -16.23 4.94
CA LYS A 135 13.21 -17.19 5.57
C LYS A 135 12.47 -18.42 6.09
N LYS A 136 11.29 -18.24 6.69
CA LYS A 136 10.42 -19.32 7.15
C LYS A 136 10.02 -20.24 6.01
N ILE A 137 9.51 -19.69 4.91
CA ILE A 137 9.18 -20.44 3.68
C ILE A 137 10.41 -21.18 3.16
N ALA A 138 11.56 -20.50 3.10
CA ALA A 138 12.78 -21.08 2.55
C ALA A 138 13.24 -22.31 3.35
N LYS A 139 13.07 -22.28 4.68
CA LYS A 139 13.46 -23.30 5.65
C LYS A 139 12.46 -24.46 5.74
N GLU A 140 11.17 -24.15 5.84
CA GLU A 140 10.15 -25.13 6.23
C GLU A 140 9.44 -25.78 5.04
N ILE A 141 9.31 -25.08 3.90
CA ILE A 141 8.65 -25.63 2.71
C ILE A 141 9.64 -26.45 1.86
N PRO A 142 9.36 -27.74 1.58
CA PRO A 142 10.25 -28.59 0.79
C PRO A 142 10.53 -28.03 -0.61
N LYS A 143 11.79 -28.15 -1.08
CA LYS A 143 12.21 -27.63 -2.39
C LYS A 143 11.40 -28.15 -3.59
N HIS A 144 10.85 -29.36 -3.46
CA HIS A 144 10.04 -30.00 -4.51
C HIS A 144 8.57 -29.56 -4.49
N PHE A 145 8.13 -28.77 -3.51
CA PHE A 145 6.75 -28.30 -3.45
C PHE A 145 6.48 -27.27 -4.56
N HIS A 146 5.49 -27.57 -5.41
CA HIS A 146 5.19 -26.83 -6.64
C HIS A 146 4.88 -25.33 -6.47
N MET A 147 4.40 -24.90 -5.30
CA MET A 147 4.12 -23.48 -5.01
C MET A 147 5.28 -22.73 -4.35
N ARG A 148 6.32 -23.43 -3.86
CA ARG A 148 7.38 -22.81 -3.04
C ARG A 148 8.04 -21.61 -3.73
N THR A 149 8.38 -21.75 -5.01
CA THR A 149 8.99 -20.66 -5.78
C THR A 149 8.06 -19.45 -5.89
N LEU A 150 6.75 -19.69 -6.08
CA LEU A 150 5.78 -18.59 -6.16
C LEU A 150 5.68 -17.84 -4.83
N TYR A 151 5.66 -18.55 -3.70
CA TYR A 151 5.61 -17.89 -2.39
C TYR A 151 6.90 -17.12 -2.06
N LEU A 152 8.07 -17.62 -2.49
CA LEU A 152 9.33 -16.88 -2.32
C LEU A 152 9.40 -15.63 -3.19
N VAL A 153 8.95 -15.70 -4.45
CA VAL A 153 8.86 -14.54 -5.32
C VAL A 153 7.90 -13.51 -4.72
N TRP A 154 6.70 -13.93 -4.32
CA TRP A 154 5.74 -13.05 -3.64
C TRP A 154 6.36 -12.37 -2.41
N SER A 155 7.07 -13.12 -1.58
CA SER A 155 7.72 -12.56 -0.38
C SER A 155 8.79 -11.53 -0.72
N GLY A 156 9.60 -11.79 -1.77
CA GLY A 156 10.58 -10.82 -2.26
C GLY A 156 9.93 -9.56 -2.84
N LEU A 157 8.82 -9.71 -3.56
CA LEU A 157 8.03 -8.58 -4.04
C LEU A 157 7.44 -7.76 -2.88
N ALA A 158 6.95 -8.42 -1.83
CA ALA A 158 6.45 -7.76 -0.63
C ALA A 158 7.55 -6.96 0.09
N VAL A 159 8.75 -7.54 0.23
CA VAL A 159 9.92 -6.82 0.76
C VAL A 159 10.22 -5.57 -0.10
N ASN A 160 10.22 -5.71 -1.42
CA ASN A 160 10.43 -4.57 -2.33
C ASN A 160 9.34 -3.49 -2.16
N ALA A 161 8.07 -3.86 -2.03
CA ALA A 161 6.99 -2.91 -1.79
C ALA A 161 7.20 -2.12 -0.49
N TRP A 162 7.55 -2.79 0.60
CA TRP A 162 7.79 -2.09 1.87
C TRP A 162 9.08 -1.25 1.87
N VAL A 163 10.09 -1.60 1.06
CA VAL A 163 11.24 -0.73 0.79
C VAL A 163 10.77 0.56 0.12
N TRP A 164 10.01 0.47 -0.98
CA TRP A 164 9.56 1.66 -1.70
C TRP A 164 8.58 2.51 -0.91
N SER A 165 7.71 1.89 -0.11
CA SER A 165 6.87 2.60 0.86
C SER A 165 7.73 3.36 1.88
N SER A 166 8.75 2.73 2.46
CA SER A 166 9.66 3.41 3.41
C SER A 166 10.39 4.59 2.75
N VAL A 167 10.81 4.44 1.50
CA VAL A 167 11.48 5.50 0.73
C VAL A 167 10.51 6.65 0.42
N PHE A 168 9.29 6.34 -0.01
CA PHE A 168 8.25 7.32 -0.31
C PHE A 168 7.84 8.15 0.91
N HIS A 169 7.56 7.51 2.05
CA HIS A 169 7.23 8.22 3.30
C HIS A 169 8.42 8.97 3.90
N THR A 170 9.66 8.59 3.55
CA THR A 170 10.84 9.39 3.89
C THR A 170 10.86 10.65 3.04
N ARG A 171 10.76 10.53 1.72
CA ARG A 171 10.81 11.64 0.80
C ARG A 171 9.86 11.42 -0.37
N ASP A 172 8.81 12.22 -0.38
CA ASP A 172 7.84 12.24 -1.46
C ASP A 172 8.38 13.01 -2.68
N THR A 173 8.47 12.31 -3.80
CA THR A 173 8.83 12.81 -5.13
C THR A 173 8.05 12.00 -6.17
N PRO A 174 7.88 12.50 -7.40
CA PRO A 174 7.19 11.74 -8.45
C PRO A 174 7.79 10.35 -8.71
N ALA A 175 9.11 10.19 -8.57
CA ALA A 175 9.77 8.90 -8.77
C ALA A 175 9.49 7.93 -7.63
N THR A 176 9.60 8.37 -6.37
CA THR A 176 9.38 7.51 -5.20
C THR A 176 7.91 7.13 -5.07
N GLU A 177 7.00 8.03 -5.42
CA GLU A 177 5.57 7.81 -5.50
C GLU A 177 5.20 6.71 -6.50
N ILE A 178 5.69 6.82 -7.74
CA ILE A 178 5.44 5.82 -8.78
C ILE A 178 5.97 4.44 -8.35
N LEU A 179 7.16 4.41 -7.76
CA LEU A 179 7.79 3.15 -7.36
C LEU A 179 7.09 2.49 -6.18
N ASP A 180 6.54 3.27 -5.24
CA ASP A 180 5.70 2.74 -4.16
C ASP A 180 4.42 2.13 -4.72
N TYR A 181 3.64 2.90 -5.49
CA TYR A 181 2.38 2.41 -6.05
C TYR A 181 2.53 1.23 -7.00
N PHE A 182 3.57 1.22 -7.85
CA PHE A 182 3.82 0.10 -8.76
C PHE A 182 4.22 -1.14 -7.97
N SER A 183 5.05 -1.00 -6.94
CA SER A 183 5.46 -2.12 -6.10
C SER A 183 4.27 -2.70 -5.32
N ALA A 184 3.41 -1.85 -4.75
CA ALA A 184 2.19 -2.28 -4.08
C ALA A 184 1.25 -3.02 -5.04
N GLY A 185 0.99 -2.46 -6.22
CA GLY A 185 0.12 -3.08 -7.22
C GLY A 185 0.66 -4.40 -7.76
N LEU A 186 1.99 -4.51 -7.93
CA LEU A 186 2.63 -5.77 -8.32
C LEU A 186 2.41 -6.86 -7.28
N VAL A 187 2.57 -6.55 -5.98
CA VAL A 187 2.34 -7.51 -4.90
C VAL A 187 0.88 -7.94 -4.85
N ILE A 188 -0.08 -7.01 -4.97
CA ILE A 188 -1.51 -7.31 -4.97
C ILE A 188 -1.88 -8.23 -6.14
N LEU A 189 -1.44 -7.90 -7.36
CA LEU A 189 -1.70 -8.72 -8.54
C LEU A 189 -1.01 -10.08 -8.45
N TYR A 190 0.24 -10.13 -7.97
CA TYR A 190 0.95 -11.40 -7.79
C TYR A 190 0.25 -12.27 -6.74
N SER A 191 -0.33 -11.66 -5.70
CA SER A 191 -1.13 -12.35 -4.68
C SER A 191 -2.32 -13.07 -5.30
N LEU A 192 -3.08 -12.37 -6.15
CA LEU A 192 -4.17 -12.98 -6.91
C LEU A 192 -3.64 -14.06 -7.86
N PHE A 193 -2.53 -13.80 -8.55
CA PHE A 193 -1.93 -14.75 -9.48
C PHE A 193 -1.64 -16.10 -8.82
N PHE A 194 -0.89 -16.13 -7.72
CA PHE A 194 -0.55 -17.41 -7.08
C PHE A 194 -1.75 -18.04 -6.36
N THR A 195 -2.73 -17.23 -5.91
CA THR A 195 -4.01 -17.72 -5.34
C THR A 195 -4.78 -18.53 -6.37
N VAL A 196 -4.97 -17.99 -7.59
CA VAL A 196 -5.64 -18.71 -8.68
C VAL A 196 -4.86 -19.98 -9.04
N VAL A 197 -3.52 -19.90 -9.13
CA VAL A 197 -2.70 -21.09 -9.38
C VAL A 197 -2.89 -22.17 -8.31
N ARG A 198 -2.98 -21.76 -7.03
CA ARG A 198 -3.15 -22.65 -5.88
C ARG A 198 -4.54 -23.30 -5.83
N LEU A 199 -5.60 -22.52 -6.02
CA LEU A 199 -6.98 -23.00 -5.84
C LEU A 199 -7.47 -23.86 -7.00
N PHE A 200 -6.97 -23.59 -8.22
CA PHE A 200 -7.37 -24.29 -9.44
C PHE A 200 -6.28 -25.26 -9.96
N HIS A 201 -5.23 -25.50 -9.16
CA HIS A 201 -4.15 -26.45 -9.44
C HIS A 201 -3.54 -26.29 -10.84
N LEU A 202 -3.30 -25.04 -11.25
CA LEU A 202 -2.83 -24.74 -12.61
C LEU A 202 -1.40 -25.26 -12.87
N ARG A 203 -0.63 -25.52 -11.81
CA ARG A 203 0.68 -26.19 -11.89
C ARG A 203 0.55 -27.66 -11.49
N PRO A 204 1.28 -28.55 -12.19
CA PRO A 204 1.32 -29.95 -11.81
C PRO A 204 1.95 -30.12 -10.43
N VAL A 205 1.41 -31.05 -9.65
CA VAL A 205 1.94 -31.41 -8.32
C VAL A 205 3.31 -32.09 -8.46
N ALA A 206 3.54 -32.82 -9.56
CA ALA A 206 4.83 -33.40 -9.91
C ALA A 206 5.76 -32.34 -10.53
N ALA A 207 6.92 -32.14 -9.90
CA ALA A 207 7.91 -31.12 -10.30
C ALA A 207 8.49 -31.32 -11.72
N THR A 208 8.36 -32.52 -12.30
CA THR A 208 8.91 -32.89 -13.62
C THR A 208 7.95 -32.60 -14.78
N SER A 209 6.69 -32.26 -14.50
CA SER A 209 5.68 -32.05 -15.53
C SER A 209 5.69 -30.63 -16.08
N ARG A 210 5.47 -30.49 -17.39
CA ARG A 210 5.39 -29.17 -18.05
C ARG A 210 4.22 -28.35 -17.48
N PRO A 211 4.35 -27.02 -17.34
CA PRO A 211 3.24 -26.17 -16.92
C PRO A 211 2.06 -26.30 -17.87
N SER A 212 0.84 -26.32 -17.32
CA SER A 212 -0.39 -26.37 -18.12
C SER A 212 -0.49 -25.16 -19.05
N ILE A 213 -1.18 -25.33 -20.19
CA ILE A 213 -1.47 -24.20 -21.08
C ILE A 213 -2.26 -23.11 -20.34
N THR A 214 -3.18 -23.50 -19.47
CA THR A 214 -3.97 -22.60 -18.62
C THR A 214 -3.10 -21.76 -17.70
N TYR A 215 -2.07 -22.34 -17.07
CA TYR A 215 -1.09 -21.60 -16.28
C TYR A 215 -0.37 -20.54 -17.10
N LYS A 216 0.09 -20.90 -18.31
CA LYS A 216 0.80 -19.96 -19.19
C LYS A 216 -0.10 -18.82 -19.62
N LEU A 217 -1.32 -19.12 -20.03
CA LEU A 217 -2.31 -18.10 -20.40
C LEU A 217 -2.61 -17.16 -19.23
N TRP A 218 -2.85 -17.70 -18.04
CA TRP A 218 -3.08 -16.90 -16.84
C TRP A 218 -1.88 -16.01 -16.48
N ALA A 219 -0.67 -16.56 -16.50
CA ALA A 219 0.56 -15.80 -16.26
C ALA A 219 0.75 -14.67 -17.29
N MET A 220 0.50 -14.95 -18.57
CA MET A 220 0.55 -13.94 -19.63
C MET A 220 -0.52 -12.86 -19.43
N SER A 221 -1.75 -13.23 -19.07
CA SER A 221 -2.83 -12.28 -18.79
C SER A 221 -2.46 -11.35 -17.62
N CYS A 222 -1.98 -11.89 -16.49
CA CYS A 222 -1.52 -11.05 -15.38
C CYS A 222 -0.35 -10.14 -15.79
N GLY A 223 0.62 -10.66 -16.55
CA GLY A 223 1.74 -9.87 -17.06
C GLY A 223 1.27 -8.71 -17.93
N LEU A 224 0.37 -8.96 -18.88
CA LEU A 224 -0.19 -7.94 -19.75
C LEU A 224 -1.04 -6.92 -18.99
N MET A 225 -1.84 -7.36 -18.01
CA MET A 225 -2.60 -6.47 -17.13
C MET A 225 -1.66 -5.52 -16.38
N TYR A 226 -0.57 -6.03 -15.79
CA TYR A 226 0.39 -5.21 -15.08
C TYR A 226 1.12 -4.24 -16.01
N LEU A 227 1.56 -4.70 -17.17
CA LEU A 227 2.19 -3.85 -18.19
C LEU A 227 1.24 -2.74 -18.66
N GLY A 228 -0.03 -3.05 -18.87
CA GLY A 228 -1.07 -2.07 -19.19
C GLY A 228 -1.24 -1.05 -18.06
N HIS A 229 -1.33 -1.51 -16.80
CA HIS A 229 -1.47 -0.67 -15.61
C HIS A 229 -0.32 0.34 -15.47
N ILE A 230 0.94 -0.13 -15.53
CA ILE A 230 2.10 0.76 -15.41
C ILE A 230 2.23 1.69 -16.62
N SER A 231 1.91 1.21 -17.83
CA SER A 231 1.97 2.03 -19.04
C SER A 231 0.96 3.17 -18.97
N TYR A 232 -0.27 2.87 -18.57
CA TYR A 232 -1.32 3.87 -18.39
C TYR A 232 -0.91 4.95 -17.38
N LEU A 233 -0.43 4.53 -16.19
CA LEU A 233 -0.04 5.47 -15.13
C LEU A 233 1.24 6.26 -15.41
N THR A 234 2.11 5.76 -16.29
CA THR A 234 3.36 6.45 -16.66
C THR A 234 3.18 7.39 -17.85
N LEU A 235 2.32 7.04 -18.82
CA LEU A 235 2.17 7.80 -20.07
C LEU A 235 1.26 9.02 -19.95
N LEU A 236 0.43 9.09 -18.92
CA LEU A 236 -0.44 10.23 -18.69
C LEU A 236 0.34 11.43 -18.12
N PRO A 237 -0.05 12.69 -18.42
CA PRO A 237 0.62 13.88 -17.90
C PRO A 237 0.61 14.01 -16.37
N ARG A 238 -0.32 13.33 -15.70
CA ARG A 238 -0.47 13.29 -14.24
C ARG A 238 -0.79 11.86 -13.83
N PHE A 239 -0.27 11.46 -12.68
CA PHE A 239 -0.58 10.18 -12.07
C PHE A 239 -2.06 10.12 -11.68
N ASP A 240 -2.81 9.15 -12.19
CA ASP A 240 -4.22 8.96 -11.88
C ASP A 240 -4.37 8.08 -10.63
N TYR A 241 -4.39 8.72 -9.46
CA TYR A 241 -4.60 8.05 -8.18
C TYR A 241 -5.94 7.33 -8.10
N THR A 242 -6.99 7.91 -8.68
CA THR A 242 -8.34 7.32 -8.63
C THR A 242 -8.35 5.99 -9.36
N TYR A 243 -7.77 5.95 -10.57
CA TYR A 243 -7.58 4.71 -11.30
C TYR A 243 -6.70 3.72 -10.54
N ASN A 244 -5.53 4.15 -10.04
CA ASN A 244 -4.61 3.28 -9.32
C ASN A 244 -5.27 2.60 -8.11
N MET A 245 -5.99 3.38 -7.31
CA MET A 245 -6.73 2.87 -6.15
C MET A 245 -7.85 1.92 -6.58
N ALA A 246 -8.64 2.26 -7.60
CA ALA A 246 -9.71 1.40 -8.10
C ALA A 246 -9.18 0.06 -8.64
N ALA A 247 -8.10 0.08 -9.43
CA ALA A 247 -7.49 -1.12 -9.98
C ALA A 247 -6.99 -2.07 -8.87
N ASN A 248 -6.24 -1.54 -7.90
CA ASN A 248 -5.72 -2.31 -6.78
C ASN A 248 -6.84 -2.84 -5.87
N LEU A 249 -7.87 -2.02 -5.61
CA LEU A 249 -9.02 -2.42 -4.82
C LEU A 249 -9.78 -3.58 -5.48
N ILE A 250 -10.04 -3.51 -6.79
CA ILE A 250 -10.74 -4.58 -7.51
C ILE A 250 -9.95 -5.89 -7.44
N VAL A 251 -8.65 -5.86 -7.74
CA VAL A 251 -7.80 -7.06 -7.69
C VAL A 251 -7.72 -7.63 -6.26
N GLY A 252 -7.57 -6.75 -5.26
CA GLY A 252 -7.56 -7.11 -3.84
C GLY A 252 -8.87 -7.72 -3.36
N LEU A 253 -10.02 -7.19 -3.77
CA LEU A 253 -11.34 -7.73 -3.42
C LEU A 253 -11.57 -9.11 -4.03
N ILE A 254 -11.14 -9.35 -5.28
CA ILE A 254 -11.20 -10.69 -5.89
C ILE A 254 -10.33 -11.67 -5.10
N HIS A 255 -9.09 -11.28 -4.77
CA HIS A 255 -8.20 -12.08 -3.93
C HIS A 255 -8.85 -12.43 -2.59
N ASN A 256 -9.41 -11.43 -1.89
CA ASN A 256 -10.02 -11.62 -0.59
C ASN A 256 -11.27 -12.49 -0.67
N ALA A 257 -12.10 -12.33 -1.68
CA ALA A 257 -13.27 -13.18 -1.90
C ALA A 257 -12.90 -14.66 -2.06
N LEU A 258 -11.83 -14.96 -2.81
CA LEU A 258 -11.35 -16.34 -2.99
C LEU A 258 -10.92 -16.97 -1.66
N TRP A 259 -10.23 -16.23 -0.79
CA TRP A 259 -9.78 -16.73 0.51
C TRP A 259 -10.85 -16.72 1.60
N LEU A 260 -11.82 -15.82 1.52
CA LEU A 260 -13.03 -15.89 2.34
C LEU A 260 -13.82 -17.15 2.01
N LEU A 261 -13.99 -17.46 0.73
CA LEU A 261 -14.74 -18.65 0.31
C LEU A 261 -13.95 -19.95 0.50
N TYR A 262 -12.63 -19.91 0.66
CA TYR A 262 -11.75 -21.08 0.77
C TYR A 262 -12.28 -22.21 1.68
N PRO A 263 -12.62 -21.98 2.98
CA PRO A 263 -13.08 -23.04 3.87
C PRO A 263 -14.46 -23.61 3.49
N TRP A 264 -15.35 -22.79 2.93
CA TRP A 264 -16.73 -23.17 2.59
C TRP A 264 -16.95 -23.53 1.12
N SER A 265 -15.94 -23.35 0.28
CA SER A 265 -16.05 -23.60 -1.16
C SER A 265 -16.34 -25.08 -1.42
N SER A 266 -17.07 -25.40 -2.50
CA SER A 266 -17.19 -26.79 -2.98
C SER A 266 -16.02 -27.21 -3.89
N ILE A 267 -14.99 -26.38 -3.98
CA ILE A 267 -13.81 -26.64 -4.81
C ILE A 267 -12.95 -27.71 -4.10
N ARG A 268 -12.39 -28.63 -4.89
CA ARG A 268 -11.47 -29.63 -4.37
C ARG A 268 -10.14 -28.96 -4.00
N LEU A 269 -9.92 -28.66 -2.72
CA LEU A 269 -8.73 -27.93 -2.27
C LEU A 269 -7.42 -28.69 -2.53
N PHE A 270 -7.46 -30.03 -2.47
CA PHE A 270 -6.31 -30.91 -2.63
C PHE A 270 -6.63 -31.99 -3.68
N PRO A 271 -5.85 -32.11 -4.79
CA PRO A 271 -6.20 -32.99 -5.90
C PRO A 271 -6.42 -34.47 -5.52
N GLY A 272 -5.62 -34.96 -4.55
CA GLY A 272 -5.66 -36.34 -4.06
C GLY A 272 -6.67 -36.62 -2.95
N ARG A 273 -7.53 -35.66 -2.59
CA ARG A 273 -8.53 -35.80 -1.52
C ARG A 273 -9.95 -35.55 -2.03
N ASP A 274 -10.92 -36.00 -1.24
CA ASP A 274 -12.33 -35.70 -1.48
C ASP A 274 -12.59 -34.18 -1.42
N LYS A 275 -13.62 -33.72 -2.16
CA LYS A 275 -13.97 -32.30 -2.23
C LYS A 275 -14.36 -31.70 -0.87
N HIS A 276 -14.75 -32.49 0.12
CA HIS A 276 -15.09 -32.04 1.48
C HIS A 276 -13.91 -32.09 2.46
N TYR A 277 -12.74 -32.57 2.05
CA TYR A 277 -11.57 -32.58 2.92
C TYR A 277 -11.13 -31.16 3.27
N ARG A 278 -11.23 -30.79 4.55
CA ARG A 278 -10.82 -29.49 5.08
C ARG A 278 -9.82 -29.69 6.23
N PRO A 279 -8.59 -29.17 6.13
CA PRO A 279 -7.65 -29.24 7.24
C PRO A 279 -8.09 -28.32 8.39
N SER A 280 -7.57 -28.58 9.59
CA SER A 280 -7.91 -27.82 10.81
C SER A 280 -7.59 -26.33 10.72
N PHE A 281 -6.64 -25.94 9.86
CA PHE A 281 -6.25 -24.55 9.63
C PHE A 281 -7.04 -23.87 8.50
N SER A 282 -8.08 -24.51 7.95
CA SER A 282 -8.81 -23.99 6.78
C SER A 282 -9.48 -22.63 6.97
N LEU A 283 -9.75 -22.21 8.21
CA LEU A 283 -10.27 -20.88 8.53
C LEU A 283 -9.20 -19.78 8.60
N GLN A 284 -7.91 -20.13 8.66
CA GLN A 284 -6.83 -19.15 8.80
C GLN A 284 -6.76 -18.11 7.66
N PRO A 285 -6.91 -18.49 6.37
CA PRO A 285 -6.94 -17.52 5.28
C PRO A 285 -8.11 -16.54 5.38
N ALA A 286 -9.29 -17.03 5.77
CA ALA A 286 -10.47 -16.20 5.94
C ALA A 286 -10.27 -15.18 7.06
N LEU A 287 -9.70 -15.61 8.20
CA LEU A 287 -9.31 -14.70 9.28
C LEU A 287 -8.28 -13.67 8.81
N PHE A 288 -7.24 -14.10 8.10
CA PHE A 288 -6.20 -13.20 7.56
C PHE A 288 -6.79 -12.12 6.65
N VAL A 289 -7.66 -12.47 5.69
CA VAL A 289 -8.25 -11.47 4.79
C VAL A 289 -9.28 -10.59 5.48
N LEU A 290 -10.01 -11.09 6.49
CA LEU A 290 -10.88 -10.25 7.33
C LEU A 290 -10.06 -9.19 8.08
N LEU A 291 -9.00 -9.62 8.77
CA LEU A 291 -8.11 -8.71 9.50
C LEU A 291 -7.43 -7.70 8.56
N THR A 292 -6.95 -8.15 7.40
CA THR A 292 -6.32 -7.27 6.41
C THR A 292 -7.33 -6.28 5.83
N THR A 293 -8.58 -6.71 5.57
CA THR A 293 -9.65 -5.81 5.09
C THR A 293 -10.00 -4.77 6.14
N LEU A 294 -10.10 -5.15 7.42
CA LEU A 294 -10.30 -4.22 8.53
C LEU A 294 -9.13 -3.24 8.67
N ALA A 295 -7.89 -3.72 8.55
CA ALA A 295 -6.71 -2.86 8.56
C ALA A 295 -6.74 -1.85 7.40
N THR A 296 -6.99 -2.29 6.16
CA THR A 296 -7.09 -1.38 5.00
C THR A 296 -8.26 -0.42 5.11
N SER A 297 -9.34 -0.78 5.82
CA SER A 297 -10.47 0.15 6.05
C SER A 297 -10.10 1.37 6.90
N LEU A 298 -8.94 1.35 7.60
CA LEU A 298 -8.42 2.52 8.31
C LEU A 298 -8.20 3.71 7.38
N GLU A 299 -7.82 3.48 6.12
CA GLU A 299 -7.68 4.51 5.08
C GLU A 299 -8.94 5.37 4.89
N LEU A 300 -10.13 4.84 5.22
CA LEU A 300 -11.40 5.55 5.03
C LEU A 300 -11.61 6.69 6.05
N PHE A 301 -10.87 6.70 7.16
CA PHE A 301 -11.10 7.65 8.25
C PHE A 301 -10.35 8.99 8.10
N ASP A 302 -9.54 9.18 7.04
CA ASP A 302 -8.74 10.38 6.69
C ASP A 302 -8.76 11.51 7.72
N PHE A 303 -8.05 11.31 8.85
CA PHE A 303 -8.05 12.20 9.99
C PHE A 303 -6.70 12.91 10.16
N PRO A 304 -6.67 14.13 10.73
CA PRO A 304 -5.42 14.84 10.99
C PRO A 304 -4.54 14.06 11.99
N PRO A 305 -3.22 13.97 11.74
CA PRO A 305 -2.32 13.10 12.47
C PRO A 305 -2.28 13.42 13.96
N TRP A 306 -2.47 12.39 14.79
CA TRP A 306 -2.26 12.46 16.22
C TRP A 306 -0.81 12.83 16.50
N TYR A 307 -0.65 13.88 17.32
CA TYR A 307 0.64 14.50 17.62
C TYR A 307 1.45 14.86 16.36
N ARG A 308 0.76 15.15 15.25
CA ARG A 308 1.36 15.40 13.93
C ARG A 308 2.33 14.30 13.46
N THR A 309 2.10 13.07 13.87
CA THR A 309 3.00 11.94 13.52
C THR A 309 2.23 10.71 13.07
N VAL A 310 1.10 10.38 13.70
CA VAL A 310 0.34 9.15 13.40
C VAL A 310 -1.02 9.49 12.81
N ASP A 311 -1.25 9.13 11.56
CA ASP A 311 -2.52 9.25 10.86
C ASP A 311 -3.16 7.88 10.59
N ALA A 312 -4.28 7.89 9.87
CA ALA A 312 -4.98 6.69 9.42
C ALA A 312 -4.07 5.73 8.64
N HIS A 313 -3.23 6.28 7.76
CA HIS A 313 -2.32 5.52 6.89
C HIS A 313 -1.23 4.81 7.68
N ALA A 314 -0.59 5.51 8.63
CA ALA A 314 0.38 4.91 9.53
C ALA A 314 -0.26 3.79 10.38
N LEU A 315 -1.50 3.96 10.85
CA LEU A 315 -2.19 2.91 11.59
C LEU A 315 -2.50 1.68 10.73
N TRP A 316 -2.81 1.86 9.45
CA TRP A 316 -2.93 0.75 8.51
C TRP A 316 -1.61 -0.03 8.40
N HIS A 317 -0.47 0.66 8.24
CA HIS A 317 0.85 0.03 8.21
C HIS A 317 1.14 -0.72 9.52
N LEU A 318 0.84 -0.13 10.67
CA LEU A 318 1.04 -0.77 11.96
C LEU A 318 0.18 -2.04 12.10
N ALA A 319 -1.09 -1.96 11.69
CA ALA A 319 -2.03 -3.06 11.81
C ALA A 319 -1.60 -4.28 10.97
N THR A 320 -0.97 -4.10 9.82
CA THR A 320 -0.51 -5.22 8.97
C THR A 320 0.68 -5.98 9.54
N VAL A 321 1.50 -5.36 10.40
CA VAL A 321 2.69 -5.99 11.04
C VAL A 321 2.35 -7.30 11.77
N PRO A 322 1.37 -7.35 12.71
CA PRO A 322 0.99 -8.60 13.38
C PRO A 322 0.10 -9.51 12.52
N ILE A 323 -0.47 -9.02 11.43
CA ILE A 323 -1.36 -9.79 10.53
C ILE A 323 -0.54 -10.63 9.54
N ALA A 324 0.53 -10.08 8.96
CA ALA A 324 1.35 -10.74 7.96
C ALA A 324 1.93 -12.11 8.40
N PRO A 325 2.38 -12.34 9.66
CA PRO A 325 2.84 -13.65 10.12
C PRO A 325 1.78 -14.75 10.00
N LEU A 326 0.49 -14.42 10.19
CA LEU A 326 -0.61 -15.37 10.05
C LEU A 326 -0.67 -15.96 8.63
N TRP A 327 -0.35 -15.14 7.63
CA TRP A 327 -0.30 -15.58 6.24
C TRP A 327 0.84 -16.57 6.01
N TYR A 328 2.04 -16.26 6.48
CA TYR A 328 3.20 -17.14 6.36
C TYR A 328 2.99 -18.48 7.08
N ASP A 329 2.36 -18.46 8.26
CA ASP A 329 1.97 -19.67 9.00
C ASP A 329 1.02 -20.54 8.20
N PHE A 330 0.00 -19.92 7.59
CA PHE A 330 -0.93 -20.62 6.71
C PHE A 330 -0.20 -21.23 5.49
N LEU A 331 0.65 -20.46 4.80
CA LEU A 331 1.36 -20.95 3.61
C LEU A 331 2.23 -22.18 3.91
N VAL A 332 2.88 -22.21 5.08
CA VAL A 332 3.66 -23.36 5.53
C VAL A 332 2.75 -24.55 5.85
N LYS A 333 1.69 -24.34 6.64
CA LYS A 333 0.74 -25.41 6.99
C LYS A 333 0.08 -26.02 5.75
N ASP A 334 -0.35 -25.17 4.82
CA ASP A 334 -0.92 -25.59 3.54
C ASP A 334 0.07 -26.42 2.74
N ALA A 335 1.34 -26.01 2.67
CA ALA A 335 2.37 -26.75 1.93
C ALA A 335 2.76 -28.10 2.55
N LEU A 336 2.67 -28.23 3.87
CA LEU A 336 3.01 -29.45 4.60
C LEU A 336 1.84 -30.41 4.79
N ASP A 337 0.64 -30.00 4.38
CA ASP A 337 -0.58 -30.79 4.55
C ASP A 337 -0.52 -32.13 3.82
N GLN A 338 -1.07 -33.17 4.46
CA GLN A 338 -1.09 -34.52 3.91
C GLN A 338 -2.02 -34.66 2.70
N GLY A 339 -2.89 -33.68 2.45
CA GLY A 339 -3.73 -33.57 1.26
C GLY A 339 -2.95 -33.51 -0.05
N TRP A 340 -1.71 -33.01 -0.02
CA TRP A 340 -0.84 -32.96 -1.20
C TRP A 340 -0.14 -34.26 -1.53
N ARG A 341 -0.11 -35.22 -0.61
CA ARG A 341 0.54 -36.52 -0.83
C ARG A 341 -0.42 -37.42 -1.62
N PRO A 342 0.08 -38.20 -2.60
CA PRO A 342 -0.72 -39.26 -3.21
C PRO A 342 -1.22 -40.20 -2.12
N LEU A 343 -2.46 -40.69 -2.25
CA LEU A 343 -2.91 -41.82 -1.44
C LEU A 343 -1.97 -42.99 -1.74
N LYS A 344 -1.32 -43.54 -0.71
CA LYS A 344 -0.70 -44.87 -0.85
C LYS A 344 -1.86 -45.82 -1.13
N MET A 345 -1.94 -46.32 -2.37
CA MET A 345 -2.86 -47.40 -2.72
C MET A 345 -2.47 -48.67 -1.96
#